data_AF-A0A6C0I2T4-F1
#
_entry.id   AF-A0A6C0I2T4-F1
#
_cell.length_a   1.000
_cell.length_b   1.000
_cell.length_c   1.000
_cell.angle_alpha   90.00
_cell.angle_beta   90.00
_cell.angle_gamma   90.00
#
_symmetry.space_group_name_H-M   'P 1'
#
loop_
_entity.id
_entity.type
_entity.pdbx_description
1 polymer ?
#
loop_
_entity_poly.entity_id
_entity_poly.type
_entity_poly.pdbx_seq_one_letter_code
_entity_poly.pdbx_strand_id
1 'polypeptide(L)'
;MQPYIFISLFIAFLWGLHPIVIKRLLEKFNYFTILFFTNTVMFTCVLLLCYSNTSSFIDDLSIIDTQDLLTLMIVPIFTAFIGNYLYYNVLKTHESSIVSALVYSAPVFTLILAHLFTNERLTLHSILGILMVSVGVILISLH
;
A
#
# COMPACT_ATOMS: atom_id res chain seq x y z
N MET A 1 -16.05 -6.87 -19.91
CA MET A 1 -15.27 -6.63 -18.68
C MET A 1 -15.31 -5.14 -18.37
N GLN A 2 -15.56 -4.77 -17.11
CA GLN A 2 -15.64 -3.36 -16.71
C GLN A 2 -14.24 -2.70 -16.75
N PRO A 3 -14.12 -1.42 -17.14
CA PRO A 3 -12.83 -0.76 -17.40
C PRO A 3 -11.91 -0.70 -16.19
N TYR A 4 -12.43 -0.71 -14.96
CA TYR A 4 -11.61 -0.68 -13.75
C TYR A 4 -10.70 -1.92 -13.61
N ILE A 5 -11.08 -3.08 -14.17
CA ILE A 5 -10.28 -4.31 -14.05
C ILE A 5 -8.92 -4.12 -14.72
N PHE A 6 -8.89 -3.53 -15.91
CA PHE A 6 -7.65 -3.27 -16.63
C PHE A 6 -6.77 -2.25 -15.90
N ILE A 7 -7.39 -1.22 -15.32
CA ILE A 7 -6.67 -0.20 -14.54
C ILE A 7 -6.07 -0.84 -13.28
N SER A 8 -6.83 -1.66 -12.55
CA SER A 8 -6.34 -2.38 -11.37
C SER A 8 -5.21 -3.35 -11.68
N LEU A 9 -5.27 -4.06 -12.82
CA LEU A 9 -4.17 -4.93 -13.27
C LEU A 9 -2.91 -4.11 -13.61
N PHE A 10 -3.08 -2.94 -14.23
CA PHE A 10 -1.96 -2.05 -14.50
C PHE A 10 -1.35 -1.49 -13.21
N ILE A 11 -2.17 -1.12 -12.21
CA ILE A 11 -1.70 -0.74 -10.88
C ILE A 11 -0.89 -1.88 -10.25
N ALA A 12 -1.38 -3.12 -10.32
CA ALA A 12 -0.68 -4.29 -9.79
C ALA A 12 0.68 -4.50 -10.49
N PHE A 13 0.76 -4.31 -11.81
CA PHE A 13 2.01 -4.35 -12.54
C PHE A 13 3.00 -3.29 -12.05
N LEU A 14 2.56 -2.03 -11.92
CA LEU A 14 3.40 -0.95 -11.41
C LEU A 14 3.88 -1.21 -9.97
N TRP A 15 2.99 -1.73 -9.13
CA TRP A 15 3.32 -2.08 -7.75
C TRP A 15 4.31 -3.25 -7.69
N GLY A 16 4.22 -4.23 -8.59
CA GLY A 16 5.17 -5.34 -8.68
C GLY A 16 6.60 -4.91 -9.03
N LEU A 17 6.80 -3.77 -9.71
CA LEU A 17 8.13 -3.22 -9.98
C LEU A 17 8.80 -2.65 -8.72
N HIS A 18 8.01 -2.15 -7.78
CA HIS A 18 8.49 -1.48 -6.57
C HIS A 18 9.44 -2.36 -5.71
N PRO A 19 9.08 -3.58 -5.27
CA PRO A 19 9.99 -4.43 -4.48
C PRO A 19 11.32 -4.71 -5.18
N ILE A 20 11.31 -4.87 -6.50
CA ILE A 20 12.51 -5.19 -7.29
C ILE A 20 13.47 -3.99 -7.29
N VAL A 21 12.95 -2.79 -7.57
CA VAL A 21 13.76 -1.56 -7.62
C VAL A 21 14.27 -1.19 -6.23
N ILE A 22 13.41 -1.22 -5.21
CA ILE A 22 13.80 -0.86 -3.84
C ILE A 22 14.86 -1.83 -3.31
N LYS A 23 14.71 -3.14 -3.54
CA LYS A 23 15.71 -4.13 -3.12
C LYS A 23 17.10 -3.82 -3.72
N ARG A 24 17.16 -3.52 -5.01
CA ARG A 24 18.41 -3.11 -5.68
C ARG A 24 19.01 -1.83 -5.11
N LEU A 25 18.18 -0.89 -4.65
CA LEU A 25 18.66 0.32 -3.98
C LEU A 25 19.18 0.01 -2.56
N LEU A 26 18.53 -0.91 -1.84
CA LEU A 26 18.93 -1.33 -0.49
C LEU A 26 20.28 -2.06 -0.43
N GLU A 27 20.77 -2.58 -1.56
CA GLU A 27 22.13 -3.12 -1.69
C GLU A 27 23.20 -2.03 -1.61
N LYS A 28 22.86 -0.79 -1.97
CA LYS A 28 23.80 0.34 -2.06
C LYS A 28 23.59 1.39 -0.97
N PHE A 29 22.35 1.56 -0.52
CA PHE A 29 21.95 2.65 0.34
C PHE A 29 21.23 2.15 1.60
N ASN A 30 21.30 2.94 2.67
CA ASN A 30 20.49 2.69 3.85
C ASN A 30 19.02 2.98 3.55
N TYR A 31 18.11 2.24 4.20
CA TYR A 31 16.67 2.40 4.01
C TYR A 31 16.19 3.83 4.33
N PHE A 32 16.82 4.53 5.29
CA PHE A 32 16.51 5.94 5.58
C PHE A 32 16.74 6.86 4.37
N THR A 33 17.82 6.66 3.63
CA THR A 33 18.13 7.44 2.42
C THR A 33 17.08 7.20 1.34
N ILE A 34 16.69 5.94 1.14
CA ILE A 34 15.68 5.56 0.14
C ILE A 34 14.31 6.14 0.53
N LEU A 35 13.91 6.01 1.80
CA LEU A 35 12.68 6.60 2.32
C LEU A 35 12.66 8.12 2.12
N PHE A 36 13.76 8.80 2.43
CA PHE A 36 13.86 10.25 2.26
C PHE A 36 13.60 10.67 0.80
N PHE A 37 14.32 10.07 -0.16
CA PHE A 37 14.18 10.46 -1.57
C PHE A 37 12.82 10.08 -2.15
N THR A 38 12.31 8.87 -1.86
CA THR A 38 11.00 8.42 -2.36
C THR A 38 9.85 9.27 -1.83
N ASN A 39 9.85 9.58 -0.52
CA ASN A 39 8.83 10.45 0.06
C ASN A 39 8.97 11.90 -0.37
N THR A 40 10.19 12.41 -0.61
CA THR A 40 10.38 13.77 -1.14
C THR A 40 9.78 13.90 -2.54
N VAL A 41 10.07 12.95 -3.43
CA VAL A 41 9.49 12.96 -4.79
C VAL A 41 7.96 12.84 -4.72
N MET A 42 7.43 11.95 -3.87
CA MET A 42 5.99 11.80 -3.69
C MET A 42 5.35 13.10 -3.17
N PHE A 43 5.95 13.75 -2.18
CA PHE A 43 5.49 15.04 -1.66
C PHE A 43 5.47 16.11 -2.76
N THR A 44 6.52 16.21 -3.57
CA THR A 44 6.55 17.15 -4.70
C THR A 44 5.44 16.86 -5.73
N CYS A 45 5.22 15.59 -6.09
CA CYS A 45 4.15 15.21 -7.01
C CYS A 45 2.76 15.53 -6.45
N VAL A 46 2.52 15.26 -5.16
CA VAL A 46 1.26 15.59 -4.49
C VAL A 46 1.03 17.10 -4.46
N LEU A 47 2.06 17.90 -4.16
CA LEU A 47 1.94 19.37 -4.20
C LEU A 47 1.56 19.89 -5.59
N LEU A 48 2.15 19.33 -6.66
CA LEU A 48 1.78 19.69 -8.03
C LEU A 48 0.32 19.32 -8.35
N LEU A 49 -0.17 18.20 -7.83
CA LEU A 49 -1.57 17.79 -7.98
C LEU A 49 -2.53 18.67 -7.19
N CYS A 50 -2.16 19.08 -5.97
CA CYS A 50 -2.94 20.05 -5.19
C CYS A 50 -3.00 21.40 -5.91
N TYR A 51 -1.89 21.84 -6.51
CA TYR A 51 -1.85 23.07 -7.30
C TYR A 51 -2.75 22.98 -8.54
N SER A 52 -2.72 21.87 -9.29
CA SER A 52 -3.57 21.71 -10.47
C SER A 52 -5.06 21.57 -10.14
N ASN A 53 -5.40 21.05 -8.96
CA ASN A 53 -6.77 20.85 -8.49
C ASN A 53 -7.12 21.77 -7.31
N THR A 54 -6.62 23.00 -7.33
CA THR A 54 -6.70 23.95 -6.20
C THR A 54 -8.14 24.19 -5.73
N SER A 55 -9.12 24.26 -6.64
CA SER A 55 -10.52 24.50 -6.28
C SER A 55 -11.08 23.39 -5.42
N SER A 56 -10.98 22.14 -5.86
CA SER A 56 -11.47 20.98 -5.11
C SER A 56 -10.73 20.81 -3.78
N PHE A 57 -9.42 21.07 -3.77
CA PHE A 57 -8.63 20.99 -2.54
C PHE A 57 -9.07 22.02 -1.48
N ILE A 58 -9.36 23.26 -1.88
CA ILE A 58 -9.84 24.31 -0.96
C ILE A 58 -11.25 24.00 -0.47
N ASP A 59 -12.12 23.49 -1.35
CA ASP A 59 -13.48 23.09 -0.99
C ASP A 59 -13.45 21.99 0.08
N ASP A 60 -12.61 20.97 -0.09
CA ASP A 60 -12.46 19.87 0.88
C ASP A 60 -11.88 20.35 2.22
N LEU A 61 -10.94 21.30 2.22
CA LEU A 61 -10.40 21.88 3.46
C LEU A 61 -11.46 22.58 4.31
N SER A 62 -12.55 23.05 3.71
CA SER A 62 -13.64 23.74 4.41
C SER A 62 -14.58 22.79 5.16
N ILE A 63 -14.60 21.51 4.78
CA ILE A 63 -15.48 20.48 5.36
C ILE A 63 -14.76 19.52 6.31
N ILE A 64 -13.43 19.48 6.30
CA ILE A 64 -12.63 18.62 7.19
C ILE A 64 -12.81 19.06 8.65
N ASP A 65 -13.26 18.13 9.49
CA ASP A 65 -13.36 18.35 10.93
C ASP A 65 -12.06 17.95 11.67
N THR A 66 -12.04 18.11 13.00
CA THR A 66 -10.86 17.78 13.80
C THR A 66 -10.55 16.29 13.88
N GLN A 67 -11.55 15.42 13.75
CA GLN A 67 -11.38 13.97 13.76
C GLN A 67 -10.85 13.46 12.42
N ASP A 68 -11.34 14.02 11.32
CA ASP A 68 -10.84 13.79 9.97
C ASP A 68 -9.38 14.23 9.87
N LEU A 69 -9.06 15.43 10.36
CA LEU A 69 -7.69 15.93 10.38
C LEU A 69 -6.77 15.01 11.18
N LEU A 70 -7.20 14.54 12.35
CA LEU A 70 -6.44 13.60 13.16
C LEU A 70 -6.21 12.28 12.41
N THR A 71 -7.25 11.75 11.75
CA THR A 71 -7.18 10.52 10.97
C THR A 71 -6.23 10.67 9.78
N LEU A 72 -6.32 11.78 9.05
CA LEU A 72 -5.44 12.12 7.92
C LEU A 72 -3.97 12.28 8.34
N MET A 73 -3.69 12.69 9.58
CA MET A 73 -2.32 12.78 10.10
C MET A 73 -1.80 11.44 10.64
N ILE A 74 -2.64 10.68 11.34
CA ILE A 74 -2.21 9.44 12.00
C ILE A 74 -2.05 8.29 11.00
N VAL A 75 -2.99 8.14 10.06
CA VAL A 75 -2.99 6.99 9.14
C VAL A 75 -1.67 6.89 8.35
N PRO A 76 -1.13 7.97 7.74
CA PRO A 76 0.15 7.92 7.03
C PRO A 76 1.34 7.57 7.92
N ILE A 77 1.30 7.88 9.23
CA ILE A 77 2.37 7.47 10.16
C ILE A 77 2.39 5.94 10.26
N PHE A 78 1.24 5.30 10.36
CA PHE A 78 1.16 3.83 10.44
C PHE A 78 1.43 3.18 9.08
N THR A 79 0.78 3.65 8.02
CA THR A 79 0.80 2.97 6.71
C THR A 79 2.02 3.36 5.86
N ALA A 80 2.34 4.65 5.79
CA ALA A 80 3.44 5.13 4.96
C ALA A 80 4.78 5.12 5.70
N PHE A 81 4.83 5.56 6.96
CA PHE A 81 6.11 5.60 7.69
C PHE A 81 6.47 4.24 8.31
N ILE A 82 5.70 3.76 9.28
CA ILE A 82 5.98 2.49 9.97
C ILE A 82 5.94 1.32 8.99
N GLY A 83 4.92 1.27 8.13
CA GLY A 83 4.77 0.25 7.10
C GLY A 83 5.98 0.14 6.18
N ASN A 84 6.40 1.24 5.53
CA ASN A 84 7.57 1.21 4.64
C ASN A 84 8.89 0.98 5.39
N TYR A 85 9.03 1.49 6.61
CA TYR A 85 10.22 1.22 7.43
C TYR A 85 10.39 -0.27 7.70
N LEU A 86 9.34 -0.94 8.18
CA LEU A 86 9.35 -2.39 8.44
C LEU A 86 9.53 -3.18 7.14
N TYR A 87 8.81 -2.78 6.09
CA TYR A 87 8.90 -3.42 4.79
C TYR A 87 10.31 -3.36 4.20
N TYR A 88 10.96 -2.19 4.19
CA TYR A 88 12.33 -2.06 3.66
C TYR A 88 13.36 -2.82 4.50
N ASN A 89 13.14 -2.89 5.82
CA ASN A 89 14.02 -3.66 6.71
C ASN A 89 13.98 -5.16 6.35
N VAL A 90 12.80 -5.74 6.21
CA VAL A 90 12.65 -7.16 5.83
C VAL A 90 13.11 -7.39 4.39
N LEU A 91 12.75 -6.49 3.46
CA LEU A 91 13.11 -6.59 2.04
C LEU A 91 14.63 -6.56 1.80
N LYS A 92 15.39 -5.91 2.68
CA LYS A 92 16.86 -5.84 2.58
C LYS A 92 17.52 -7.22 2.72
N THR A 93 16.95 -8.10 3.54
CA THR A 93 17.56 -9.38 3.92
C THR A 93 16.85 -10.59 3.30
N HIS A 94 15.68 -10.40 2.68
CA HIS A 94 14.86 -11.47 2.13
C HIS A 94 14.59 -11.28 0.64
N GLU A 95 14.08 -12.32 -0.03
CA GLU A 95 13.72 -12.24 -1.44
C GLU A 95 12.54 -11.30 -1.69
N SER A 96 12.64 -10.46 -2.73
CA SER A 96 11.58 -9.52 -3.10
C SER A 96 10.30 -10.24 -3.49
N SER A 97 10.39 -11.40 -4.12
CA SER A 97 9.27 -12.31 -4.44
C SER A 97 8.51 -12.73 -3.19
N ILE A 98 9.21 -13.25 -2.17
CA ILE A 98 8.61 -13.76 -0.94
C ILE A 98 8.00 -12.63 -0.11
N VAL A 99 8.77 -11.55 0.12
CA VAL A 99 8.30 -10.41 0.92
C VAL A 99 7.09 -9.74 0.26
N SER A 100 7.12 -9.54 -1.06
CA SER A 100 5.99 -8.94 -1.77
C SER A 100 4.75 -9.85 -1.77
N ALA A 101 4.91 -11.18 -1.94
CA ALA A 101 3.79 -12.11 -1.85
C ALA A 101 3.12 -12.06 -0.47
N LEU A 102 3.90 -12.04 0.61
CA LEU A 102 3.38 -11.90 1.97
C LEU A 102 2.65 -10.57 2.17
N VAL A 103 3.23 -9.46 1.70
CA VAL A 103 2.59 -8.13 1.82
C VAL A 103 1.32 -8.03 0.97
N TYR A 104 1.31 -8.61 -0.24
CA TYR A 104 0.14 -8.64 -1.12
C TYR A 104 -0.95 -9.60 -0.64
N SER A 105 -0.73 -10.34 0.45
CA SER A 105 -1.81 -10.99 1.21
C SER A 105 -2.69 -9.99 1.99
N ALA A 106 -2.37 -8.69 1.96
CA ALA A 106 -3.17 -7.61 2.55
C ALA A 106 -4.69 -7.73 2.36
N PRO A 107 -5.25 -8.15 1.21
CA PRO A 107 -6.69 -8.32 1.04
C PRO A 107 -7.34 -9.26 2.06
N VAL A 108 -6.58 -10.24 2.59
CA VAL A 108 -7.05 -11.11 3.67
C VAL A 108 -7.33 -10.31 4.94
N PHE A 109 -6.38 -9.47 5.34
CA PHE A 109 -6.53 -8.58 6.48
C PHE A 109 -7.57 -7.49 6.20
N THR A 110 -7.63 -6.95 4.98
CA THR A 110 -8.66 -5.97 4.59
C THR A 110 -10.07 -6.51 4.77
N LEU A 111 -10.35 -7.75 4.35
CA LEU A 111 -11.68 -8.35 4.54
C LEU A 111 -12.02 -8.59 6.01
N ILE A 112 -11.05 -9.05 6.82
CA ILE A 112 -11.24 -9.24 8.26
C ILE A 112 -11.53 -7.89 8.93
N LEU A 113 -10.74 -6.88 8.63
CA LEU A 113 -10.90 -5.54 9.20
C LEU A 113 -12.19 -4.87 8.71
N ALA A 114 -12.56 -5.03 7.43
CA ALA A 114 -13.85 -4.55 6.91
C ALA A 114 -15.03 -5.20 7.65
N HIS A 115 -14.98 -6.51 7.88
CA HIS A 115 -16.01 -7.18 8.68
C HIS A 115 -16.12 -6.60 10.11
N LEU A 116 -14.98 -6.30 10.75
CA LEU A 116 -14.93 -5.79 12.13
C LEU A 116 -15.32 -4.30 12.26
N PHE A 117 -14.87 -3.46 11.32
CA PHE A 117 -14.99 -2.00 11.40
C PHE A 117 -16.09 -1.43 10.53
N THR A 118 -16.36 -2.01 9.36
CA THR A 118 -17.38 -1.53 8.41
C THR A 118 -18.66 -2.37 8.43
N ASN A 119 -18.74 -3.40 9.28
CA ASN A 119 -19.86 -4.36 9.36
C ASN A 119 -20.19 -5.04 8.02
N GLU A 120 -19.23 -5.14 7.11
CA GLU A 120 -19.42 -5.81 5.83
C GLU A 120 -19.62 -7.31 6.06
N ARG A 121 -20.65 -7.89 5.43
CA ARG A 121 -20.93 -9.33 5.54
C ARG A 121 -19.91 -10.13 4.75
N LEU A 122 -19.17 -11.01 5.44
CA LEU A 122 -18.29 -11.96 4.79
C LEU A 122 -19.13 -12.98 4.01
N THR A 123 -19.03 -12.93 2.68
CA THR A 123 -19.67 -13.92 1.81
C THR A 123 -18.80 -15.17 1.71
N LEU A 124 -19.43 -16.31 1.40
CA LEU A 124 -18.71 -17.58 1.21
C LEU A 124 -17.66 -17.48 0.08
N HIS A 125 -17.93 -16.68 -0.95
CA HIS A 125 -16.97 -16.37 -2.02
C HIS A 125 -15.76 -15.59 -1.53
N SER A 126 -15.95 -14.61 -0.64
CA SER A 126 -14.85 -13.85 -0.02
C SER A 126 -13.93 -14.76 0.79
N ILE A 127 -14.50 -15.71 1.54
CA ILE A 127 -13.75 -16.69 2.35
C ILE A 127 -12.93 -17.63 1.44
N LEU A 128 -13.53 -18.14 0.36
CA LEU A 128 -12.80 -18.96 -0.62
C LEU A 128 -11.67 -18.18 -1.29
N GLY A 129 -11.89 -16.91 -1.61
CA GLY A 129 -10.85 -16.03 -2.15
C GLY A 129 -9.69 -15.84 -1.18
N ILE A 130 -9.97 -15.62 0.11
CA ILE A 130 -8.95 -15.54 1.16
C ILE A 130 -8.11 -16.82 1.20
N LEU A 131 -8.75 -18.00 1.21
CA LEU A 131 -8.05 -19.28 1.24
C LEU A 131 -7.15 -19.47 0.02
N MET A 132 -7.63 -19.10 -1.17
CA MET A 132 -6.83 -19.17 -2.39
C MET A 132 -5.61 -18.23 -2.36
N VAL A 133 -5.78 -16.99 -1.88
CA VAL A 133 -4.68 -16.05 -1.71
C VAL A 133 -3.66 -16.59 -0.72
N SER A 134 -4.11 -17.07 0.45
CA SER A 134 -3.23 -17.66 1.46
C SER A 134 -2.43 -18.84 0.93
N VAL A 135 -3.07 -19.77 0.19
CA VAL A 135 -2.38 -20.90 -0.42
C VAL A 135 -1.34 -20.43 -1.45
N GLY A 136 -1.69 -19.47 -2.31
CA GLY A 136 -0.76 -18.92 -3.30
C GLY A 136 0.47 -18.28 -2.64
N VAL A 137 0.27 -17.52 -1.57
CA VAL A 137 1.35 -16.89 -0.82
C VAL A 137 2.24 -17.93 -0.15
N ILE A 138 1.66 -18.98 0.46
CA ILE A 138 2.41 -20.10 1.05
C ILE A 138 3.27 -20.77 -0.03
N LEU A 139 2.71 -21.08 -1.19
CA LEU A 139 3.44 -21.72 -2.29
C LEU A 139 4.61 -20.86 -2.78
N ILE A 140 4.43 -19.53 -2.89
CA ILE A 140 5.52 -18.63 -3.26
C ILE A 140 6.59 -18.57 -2.16
N SER A 141 6.18 -18.62 -0.89
CA SER A 141 7.11 -18.57 0.26
C SER A 141 7.90 -19.87 0.49
N LEU A 142 7.46 -20.99 -0.12
CA LEU A 142 8.14 -22.28 -0.07
C LEU A 142 9.29 -22.40 -1.08
N HIS A 143 9.46 -21.40 -1.95
CA HIS A 143 10.58 -21.30 -2.86
C HIS A 143 11.86 -20.89 -2.11
#